data_AF-A0A1G8A4X0-F1
#
_entry.id   AF-A0A1G8A4X0-F1
#
_cell.length_a   1.000
_cell.length_b   1.000
_cell.length_c   1.000
_cell.angle_alpha   90.00
_cell.angle_beta   90.00
_cell.angle_gamma   90.00
#
_symmetry.space_group_name_H-M   'P 1'
#
loop_
_entity.id
_entity.type
_entity.pdbx_description
1 polymer ?
#
loop_
_entity_poly.entity_id
_entity_poly.type
_entity_poly.pdbx_seq_one_letter_code
_entity_poly.pdbx_strand_id
1 'polypeptide(L)'
;MKHFITCKSCRKRVTALLSNIILPEFRGLGGEPLLASGQYCIDPDGDFYIAITDKHGLKYHPDDNRMIGCCGPSSEGLPNLICSCKSEIGREISDCDTPHFIRLFHEVASVKTDHNGGLEAILCSAISEEEKTALEILWQYGQ
;
A
#
# COMPACT_ATOMS: atom_id res chain seq x y z
N MET A 1 -3.81 15.25 -9.04
CA MET A 1 -4.73 14.10 -8.97
C MET A 1 -4.17 13.11 -7.96
N LYS A 2 -5.02 12.59 -7.07
CA LYS A 2 -4.60 11.58 -6.10
C LYS A 2 -4.90 10.19 -6.65
N HIS A 3 -4.07 9.24 -6.25
CA HIS A 3 -4.20 7.84 -6.60
C HIS A 3 -4.42 6.99 -5.35
N PHE A 4 -4.92 5.79 -5.52
CA PHE A 4 -4.96 4.79 -4.46
C PHE A 4 -4.86 3.41 -5.09
N ILE A 5 -4.36 2.43 -4.34
CA ILE A 5 -4.20 1.08 -4.83
C ILE A 5 -5.32 0.22 -4.26
N THR A 6 -5.86 -0.66 -5.09
CA THR A 6 -6.95 -1.59 -4.76
C THR A 6 -6.52 -3.03 -4.98
N CYS A 7 -7.05 -3.94 -4.17
CA CYS A 7 -6.90 -5.37 -4.40
C CYS A 7 -7.75 -5.79 -5.60
N LYS A 8 -7.17 -6.48 -6.59
CA LYS A 8 -7.93 -6.98 -7.76
C LYS A 8 -8.99 -8.01 -7.38
N SER A 9 -8.76 -8.80 -6.32
CA SER A 9 -9.66 -9.87 -5.89
C SER A 9 -10.95 -9.36 -5.23
N CYS A 10 -10.90 -8.29 -4.44
CA CYS A 10 -12.07 -7.78 -3.70
C CYS A 10 -12.38 -6.29 -3.93
N ARG A 11 -11.57 -5.60 -4.74
CA ARG A 11 -11.66 -4.18 -5.09
C ARG A 11 -11.52 -3.19 -3.92
N LYS A 12 -11.37 -3.66 -2.68
CA LYS A 12 -11.10 -2.80 -1.53
C LYS A 12 -9.76 -2.07 -1.70
N ARG A 13 -9.75 -0.82 -1.27
CA ARG A 13 -8.55 0.01 -1.16
C ARG A 13 -7.58 -0.60 -0.15
N VAL A 14 -6.30 -0.57 -0.50
CA VAL A 14 -5.21 -1.13 0.31
C VAL A 14 -4.13 -0.10 0.70
N THR A 15 -4.32 1.16 0.28
CA THR A 15 -3.42 2.27 0.59
C THR A 15 -4.17 3.53 0.99
N ALA A 16 -3.48 4.49 1.59
CA ALA A 16 -3.92 5.89 1.63
C ALA A 16 -4.06 6.50 0.22
N LEU A 17 -4.39 7.79 0.15
CA LEU A 17 -4.30 8.58 -1.07
C LEU A 17 -2.84 8.96 -1.34
N LEU A 18 -2.39 8.70 -2.57
CA LEU A 18 -1.00 8.73 -2.97
C LEU A 18 -0.80 9.71 -4.11
N SER A 19 0.42 10.25 -4.19
CA SER A 19 0.90 11.10 -5.27
C SER A 19 2.09 10.40 -5.93
N ASN A 20 2.07 10.26 -7.25
CA ASN A 20 3.11 9.54 -7.98
C ASN A 20 4.42 10.34 -7.92
N ILE A 21 5.53 9.67 -7.67
CA ILE A 21 6.88 10.19 -7.84
C ILE A 21 7.68 9.33 -8.81
N ILE A 22 8.69 9.95 -9.42
CA ILE A 22 9.63 9.24 -10.31
C ILE A 22 10.77 8.68 -9.45
N LEU A 23 11.05 7.38 -9.61
CA LEU A 23 12.27 6.65 -9.19
C LEU A 23 12.85 7.03 -7.82
N PRO A 24 12.59 6.25 -6.76
CA PRO A 24 13.18 6.50 -5.45
C PRO A 24 14.68 6.14 -5.43
N GLU A 25 15.46 6.88 -4.65
CA GLU A 25 16.88 6.62 -4.47
C GLU A 25 17.09 5.59 -3.35
N PHE A 26 17.66 4.43 -3.69
CA PHE A 26 17.88 3.35 -2.71
C PHE A 26 19.17 3.49 -1.90
N ARG A 27 20.12 4.29 -2.39
CA ARG A 27 21.50 4.27 -1.87
C ARG A 27 21.57 4.90 -0.48
N GLY A 28 22.16 4.17 0.46
CA GLY A 28 22.44 4.67 1.81
C GLY A 28 21.22 4.78 2.73
N LEU A 29 20.08 4.19 2.35
CA LEU A 29 18.83 4.26 3.12
C LEU A 29 18.58 3.03 4.02
N GLY A 30 19.62 2.30 4.45
CA GLY A 30 19.43 1.19 5.37
C GLY A 30 18.76 1.65 6.67
N GLY A 31 17.61 1.07 7.01
CA GLY A 31 16.84 1.46 8.20
C GLY A 31 15.93 2.68 8.01
N GLU A 32 15.98 3.33 6.84
CA GLU A 32 15.29 4.60 6.58
C GLU A 32 14.12 4.42 5.60
N PRO A 33 13.04 5.23 5.69
CA PRO A 33 11.96 5.19 4.71
C PRO A 33 12.45 5.45 3.28
N LEU A 34 12.07 4.58 2.34
CA LEU A 34 12.33 4.80 0.90
C LEU A 34 11.47 5.95 0.34
N LEU A 35 10.26 6.11 0.89
CA LEU A 35 9.21 7.02 0.42
C LEU A 35 8.64 7.78 1.61
N ALA A 36 8.34 9.06 1.41
CA ALA A 36 7.53 9.80 2.38
C ALA A 36 6.06 9.37 2.28
N SER A 37 5.32 9.51 3.39
CA SER A 37 3.87 9.21 3.39
C SER A 37 3.13 10.03 2.33
N GLY A 38 2.19 9.39 1.66
CA GLY A 38 1.44 9.94 0.54
C GLY A 38 2.19 9.90 -0.80
N GLN A 39 3.35 9.24 -0.86
CA GLN A 39 4.11 9.01 -2.11
C GLN A 39 4.04 7.56 -2.55
N TYR A 40 4.05 7.36 -3.86
CA TYR A 40 4.26 6.04 -4.45
C TYR A 40 5.03 6.14 -5.77
N CYS A 41 5.69 5.05 -6.14
CA CYS A 41 6.26 4.89 -7.47
C CYS A 41 5.91 3.51 -8.03
N ILE A 42 6.20 3.34 -9.31
CA ILE A 42 6.10 2.06 -10.02
C ILE A 42 7.53 1.63 -10.36
N ASP A 43 7.89 0.41 -10.00
CA ASP A 43 9.20 -0.14 -10.34
C ASP A 43 9.24 -0.66 -11.80
N PRO A 44 10.42 -1.07 -12.32
CA PRO A 44 10.52 -1.57 -13.69
C PRO A 44 9.69 -2.83 -13.99
N ASP A 45 9.39 -3.64 -12.97
CA ASP A 45 8.57 -4.85 -13.09
C ASP A 45 7.06 -4.51 -13.08
N GLY A 46 6.71 -3.29 -12.66
CA GLY A 46 5.35 -2.78 -12.62
C GLY A 46 4.76 -2.77 -11.21
N ASP A 47 5.49 -3.24 -10.21
CA ASP A 47 5.07 -3.27 -8.82
C ASP A 47 5.01 -1.86 -8.24
N PHE A 48 4.16 -1.69 -7.22
CA PHE A 48 3.94 -0.41 -6.58
C PHE A 48 4.73 -0.32 -5.28
N TYR A 49 5.58 0.68 -5.13
CA TYR A 49 6.24 0.96 -3.85
C TYR A 49 5.49 2.10 -3.15
N ILE A 50 5.19 1.90 -1.86
CA ILE A 50 4.53 2.88 -0.99
C ILE A 50 5.27 3.00 0.35
N ALA A 51 5.07 4.09 1.07
CA ALA A 51 5.53 4.19 2.45
C ALA A 51 4.76 3.19 3.35
N ILE A 52 5.43 2.64 4.38
CA ILE A 52 4.79 1.72 5.34
C ILE A 52 3.58 2.36 6.04
N THR A 53 3.66 3.67 6.29
CA THR A 53 2.59 4.47 6.90
C THR A 53 1.34 4.61 6.01
N ASP A 54 1.46 4.36 4.71
CA ASP A 54 0.34 4.45 3.77
C ASP A 54 -0.44 3.13 3.66
N LYS A 55 -0.04 2.09 4.41
CA LYS A 55 -0.75 0.81 4.52
C LYS A 55 -2.19 1.01 5.01
N HIS A 56 -3.17 0.50 4.27
CA HIS A 56 -4.59 0.55 4.68
C HIS A 56 -5.26 -0.82 4.51
N GLY A 57 -5.92 -1.34 5.54
CA GLY A 57 -6.69 -2.60 5.42
C GLY A 57 -5.88 -3.87 5.11
N LEU A 58 -4.55 -3.81 5.24
CA LEU A 58 -3.65 -4.95 5.10
C LEU A 58 -3.28 -5.55 6.46
N LYS A 59 -3.03 -6.85 6.48
CA LYS A 59 -2.54 -7.59 7.65
C LYS A 59 -1.33 -8.42 7.26
N TYR A 60 -0.51 -8.79 8.24
CA TYR A 60 0.52 -9.78 8.00
C TYR A 60 -0.08 -11.15 7.72
N HIS A 61 0.60 -11.92 6.86
CA HIS A 61 0.29 -13.32 6.62
C HIS A 61 0.51 -14.12 7.93
N PRO A 62 -0.36 -15.07 8.30
CA PRO A 62 -0.23 -15.86 9.54
C PRO A 62 0.92 -16.89 9.53
N ASP A 63 1.75 -16.91 8.49
CA ASP A 63 2.89 -17.81 8.38
C ASP A 63 4.12 -17.00 8.76
N ASP A 64 4.61 -17.21 9.97
CA ASP A 64 5.71 -16.45 10.54
C ASP A 64 7.02 -16.65 9.76
N ASN A 65 7.14 -17.74 8.98
CA ASN A 65 8.29 -17.96 8.10
C ASN A 65 8.37 -16.95 6.95
N ARG A 66 7.34 -16.13 6.73
CA ARG A 66 7.36 -15.04 5.73
C ARG A 66 7.93 -13.74 6.29
N MET A 67 8.12 -13.66 7.61
CA MET A 67 8.68 -12.52 8.32
C MET A 67 10.19 -12.71 8.58
N ILE A 68 10.93 -13.05 7.53
CA ILE A 68 12.37 -13.30 7.60
C ILE A 68 13.17 -11.99 7.56
N GLY A 69 14.18 -11.86 8.41
CA GLY A 69 15.13 -10.75 8.48
C GLY A 69 15.69 -10.58 9.90
N CYS A 70 16.60 -9.64 10.10
CA CYS A 70 17.26 -9.45 11.40
C CYS A 70 16.43 -8.56 12.33
N CYS A 71 16.03 -7.38 11.84
CA CYS A 71 15.32 -6.36 12.62
C CYS A 71 13.84 -6.26 12.22
N GLY A 72 13.52 -6.68 11.00
CA GLY A 72 12.19 -6.70 10.41
C GLY A 72 12.21 -7.50 9.11
N PRO A 73 11.10 -7.55 8.36
CA PRO A 73 11.05 -8.24 7.08
C PRO A 73 12.09 -7.75 6.07
N SER A 74 12.96 -8.65 5.64
CA SER A 74 13.88 -8.45 4.52
C SER A 74 13.15 -8.41 3.17
N SER A 75 13.89 -8.06 2.12
CA SER A 75 13.40 -8.04 0.74
C SER A 75 13.14 -9.44 0.14
N GLU A 76 13.61 -10.50 0.80
CA GLU A 76 13.56 -11.88 0.29
C GLU A 76 12.30 -12.64 0.75
N GLY A 77 11.85 -13.59 -0.07
CA GLY A 77 10.79 -14.54 0.29
C GLY A 77 9.40 -14.21 -0.25
N LEU A 78 8.42 -14.98 0.22
CA LEU A 78 7.02 -14.93 -0.22
C LEU A 78 6.30 -13.65 0.26
N PRO A 79 5.12 -13.30 -0.30
CA PRO A 79 4.31 -12.17 0.19
C PRO A 79 4.04 -12.28 1.69
N ASN A 80 4.34 -11.23 2.45
CA ASN A 80 4.07 -11.19 3.90
C ASN A 80 2.85 -10.32 4.25
N LEU A 81 2.25 -9.63 3.28
CA LEU A 81 1.02 -8.85 3.46
C LEU A 81 -0.15 -9.49 2.70
N ILE A 82 -1.28 -9.58 3.39
CA ILE A 82 -2.56 -10.02 2.84
C ILE A 82 -3.61 -8.91 2.91
N CYS A 83 -4.46 -8.85 1.89
CA CYS A 83 -5.67 -8.05 1.93
C CYS A 83 -6.69 -8.67 2.91
N SER A 84 -7.68 -7.88 3.34
CA SER A 84 -8.81 -8.38 4.13
C SER A 84 -9.55 -9.58 3.49
N CYS A 85 -9.52 -9.72 2.16
CA CYS A 85 -10.07 -10.87 1.43
C CYS A 85 -9.13 -12.09 1.37
N LYS A 86 -8.00 -12.04 2.08
CA LYS A 86 -6.95 -13.08 2.15
C LYS A 86 -6.07 -13.21 0.90
N SER A 87 -6.27 -12.38 -0.12
CA SER A 87 -5.31 -12.29 -1.24
C SER A 87 -3.95 -11.85 -0.72
N GLU A 88 -2.92 -12.64 -1.00
CA GLU A 88 -1.52 -12.23 -0.88
C GLU A 88 -1.27 -11.07 -1.85
N ILE A 89 -0.87 -9.90 -1.34
CA ILE A 89 -0.90 -8.66 -2.13
C ILE A 89 0.45 -7.97 -2.24
N GLY A 90 1.39 -8.29 -1.36
CA GLY A 90 2.66 -7.59 -1.31
C GLY A 90 3.56 -8.04 -0.19
N ARG A 91 4.65 -7.31 -0.06
CA ARG A 91 5.67 -7.50 0.96
C ARG A 91 6.03 -6.17 1.60
N GLU A 92 5.91 -6.09 2.92
CA GLU A 92 6.61 -5.08 3.70
C GLU A 92 8.09 -5.45 3.77
N ILE A 93 8.95 -4.46 3.53
CA ILE A 93 10.42 -4.53 3.60
C ILE A 93 10.82 -3.48 4.63
N SER A 94 11.33 -3.93 5.77
CA SER A 94 11.68 -3.10 6.92
C SER A 94 12.80 -3.70 7.76
N ASP A 95 13.74 -4.39 7.12
CA ASP A 95 14.98 -4.84 7.77
C ASP A 95 15.98 -3.69 7.87
N CYS A 96 16.81 -3.69 8.91
CA CYS A 96 17.64 -2.56 9.32
C CYS A 96 18.79 -2.22 8.35
N ASP A 97 19.10 -3.10 7.39
CA ASP A 97 20.08 -2.89 6.33
C ASP A 97 19.43 -2.57 4.97
N THR A 98 18.10 -2.53 4.91
CA THR A 98 17.31 -2.21 3.71
C THR A 98 16.55 -0.90 3.87
N PRO A 99 16.21 -0.22 2.76
CA PRO A 99 15.22 0.85 2.81
C PRO A 99 13.85 0.31 3.22
N HIS A 100 13.11 1.10 3.99
CA HIS A 100 11.80 0.73 4.54
C HIS A 100 10.66 1.15 3.60
N PHE A 101 9.90 0.18 3.10
CA PHE A 101 8.74 0.41 2.22
C PHE A 101 7.84 -0.82 2.13
N ILE A 102 6.71 -0.70 1.43
CA ILE A 102 5.90 -1.83 1.01
C ILE A 102 5.96 -1.93 -0.51
N ARG A 103 6.24 -3.14 -1.01
CA ARG A 103 6.07 -3.52 -2.41
C ARG A 103 4.73 -4.24 -2.58
N LEU A 104 3.82 -3.67 -3.37
CA LEU A 104 2.55 -4.30 -3.74
C LEU A 104 2.66 -4.88 -5.15
N PHE A 105 2.26 -6.15 -5.29
CA PHE A 105 2.42 -6.91 -6.53
C PHE A 105 1.37 -6.52 -7.57
N HIS A 106 1.84 -6.11 -8.75
CA HIS A 106 0.98 -5.56 -9.79
C HIS A 106 0.02 -6.58 -10.38
N GLU A 107 0.26 -7.88 -10.24
CA GLU A 107 -0.61 -8.96 -10.72
C GLU A 107 -1.92 -9.01 -9.92
N VAL A 108 -1.87 -8.63 -8.64
CA VAL A 108 -2.96 -8.74 -7.65
C VAL A 108 -3.44 -7.39 -7.11
N ALA A 109 -2.73 -6.31 -7.43
CA ALA A 109 -3.10 -4.94 -7.09
C ALA A 109 -3.31 -4.08 -8.34
N SER A 110 -4.08 -3.00 -8.22
CA SER A 110 -4.26 -2.02 -9.32
C SER A 110 -4.38 -0.60 -8.80
N VAL A 111 -3.72 0.33 -9.48
CA VAL A 111 -3.85 1.77 -9.22
C VAL A 111 -5.20 2.27 -9.75
N LYS A 112 -5.85 3.09 -8.95
CA LYS A 112 -7.06 3.85 -9.27
C LYS A 112 -6.80 5.33 -9.04
N THR A 113 -7.60 6.16 -9.67
CA THR A 113 -7.49 7.63 -9.60
C THR A 113 -8.73 8.19 -8.94
N ASP A 114 -8.56 9.08 -7.98
CA ASP A 114 -9.65 9.89 -7.46
C ASP A 114 -9.87 11.09 -8.39
N HIS A 115 -10.69 10.88 -9.42
CA HIS A 115 -10.86 11.84 -10.52
C HIS A 115 -11.45 13.18 -10.05
N ASN A 116 -12.34 13.16 -9.06
CA ASN A 116 -13.13 14.32 -8.66
C ASN A 116 -12.84 14.75 -7.22
N GLY A 117 -11.81 14.19 -6.57
CA GLY A 117 -11.52 14.43 -5.14
C GLY A 117 -12.61 13.88 -4.20
N GLY A 118 -13.42 12.94 -4.67
CA GLY A 118 -14.56 12.43 -3.91
C GLY A 118 -14.12 11.55 -2.76
N LEU A 119 -13.11 10.70 -2.99
CA LEU A 119 -12.53 9.89 -1.94
C LEU A 119 -11.76 10.77 -0.95
N GLU A 120 -11.01 11.76 -1.43
CA GLU A 120 -10.33 12.75 -0.56
C GLU A 120 -11.33 13.47 0.36
N ALA A 121 -12.46 13.93 -0.18
CA ALA A 121 -13.50 14.58 0.61
C ALA A 121 -14.10 13.64 1.69
N ILE A 122 -14.34 12.36 1.36
CA ILE A 122 -14.81 11.36 2.33
C ILE A 122 -13.78 11.19 3.44
N LEU A 123 -12.49 11.00 3.10
CA LEU A 123 -11.45 10.73 4.08
C LEU A 123 -11.18 11.92 5.01
N CYS A 124 -11.28 13.15 4.49
CA CYS A 124 -11.11 14.39 5.25
C CYS A 124 -12.37 14.84 6.02
N SER A 125 -13.50 14.15 5.83
CA SER A 125 -14.75 14.52 6.51
C SER A 125 -14.68 14.25 8.02
N ALA A 126 -15.36 15.09 8.80
CA ALA A 126 -15.42 15.01 10.26
C ALA A 126 -16.49 14.01 10.76
N ILE A 127 -16.58 12.84 10.11
CA ILE A 127 -17.49 11.74 10.46
C ILE A 127 -16.70 10.55 11.01
N SER A 128 -17.40 9.55 11.55
CA SER A 128 -16.76 8.33 12.08
C SER A 128 -16.08 7.50 10.97
N GLU A 129 -15.08 6.69 11.33
CA GLU A 129 -14.40 5.80 10.38
C GLU A 129 -15.35 4.74 9.79
N GLU A 130 -16.39 4.35 10.52
CA GLU A 130 -17.46 3.47 10.06
C GLU A 130 -18.28 4.13 8.94
N GLU A 131 -18.66 5.40 9.13
CA GLU A 131 -19.36 6.18 8.11
C GLU A 131 -18.47 6.45 6.89
N LYS A 132 -17.18 6.77 7.09
CA LYS A 132 -16.22 6.90 5.97
C LYS A 132 -16.13 5.61 5.16
N THR A 133 -16.04 4.47 5.85
CA THR A 133 -15.99 3.15 5.19
C THR A 133 -17.26 2.89 4.37
N ALA A 134 -18.44 3.19 4.93
CA ALA A 134 -19.70 3.04 4.23
C ALA A 134 -19.79 3.95 2.98
N LEU A 135 -19.38 5.23 3.11
CA LEU A 135 -19.36 6.17 1.99
C LEU A 135 -18.35 5.80 0.92
N GLU A 136 -17.16 5.31 1.30
CA GLU A 136 -16.16 4.82 0.35
C GLU A 136 -16.71 3.64 -0.48
N ILE A 137 -17.41 2.70 0.17
CA ILE A 137 -18.05 1.57 -0.52
C ILE A 137 -19.07 2.10 -1.53
N LEU A 138 -19.96 3.01 -1.13
CA LEU A 138 -20.96 3.59 -2.03
C LEU A 138 -20.30 4.36 -3.19
N TRP A 139 -19.25 5.12 -2.91
CA TRP A 139 -18.50 5.86 -3.92
C TRP A 139 -17.84 4.93 -4.93
N GLN A 140 -17.27 3.79 -4.49
CA GLN A 140 -16.67 2.78 -5.37
C GLN A 140 -17.69 2.08 -6.29
N TYR A 141 -18.95 1.93 -5.87
CA TYR A 141 -20.01 1.34 -6.71
C TYR A 141 -20.66 2.34 -7.68
N GLY A 142 -20.49 3.64 -7.45
CA GLY A 142 -21.03 4.71 -8.31
C GLY A 142 -20.11 5.14 -9.46
N GLN A 143 -18.92 4.55 -9.57
CA GLN A 143 -17.94 4.78 -10.64
C GLN A 143 -17.99 3.64 -11.67
#